data_AF-A0A562HV44-F1
#
_entry.id   AF-A0A562HV44-F1
#
_cell.length_a   1.000
_cell.length_b   1.000
_cell.length_c   1.000
_cell.angle_alpha   90.00
_cell.angle_beta   90.00
_cell.angle_gamma   90.00
#
_symmetry.space_group_name_H-M   'P 1'
#
loop_
_entity.id
_entity.type
_entity.pdbx_description
1 polymer ?
#
loop_
_entity_poly.entity_id
_entity_poly.type
_entity_poly.pdbx_seq_one_letter_code
_entity_poly.pdbx_strand_id
1 'polypeptide(L)'
;MTTVKKLSISVPQDVAETLEQQGPGKASAYVTGAVRAQRAWEQFRDEQARRGVTLTSEGMAAARARRYAVQAEWPAERFAAVRERVRQHMEQEQAGGDQSASAA
;
A
#
# COMPACT_ATOMS: atom_id res chain seq x y z
N MET A 1 17.16 -17.12 0.10
CA MET A 1 17.97 -15.91 -0.14
C MET A 1 17.30 -15.04 -1.19
N THR A 2 16.76 -13.88 -0.81
CA THR A 2 16.27 -12.88 -1.77
C THR A 2 17.46 -12.24 -2.46
N THR A 3 17.57 -12.40 -3.77
CA THR A 3 18.64 -11.78 -4.55
C THR A 3 18.35 -10.29 -4.72
N VAL A 4 19.31 -9.45 -4.35
CA VAL A 4 19.23 -7.99 -4.50
C VAL A 4 20.14 -7.54 -5.65
N LYS A 5 19.65 -6.62 -6.47
CA LYS A 5 20.42 -6.02 -7.58
C LYS A 5 20.47 -4.51 -7.39
N LYS A 6 21.66 -3.92 -7.38
CA LYS A 6 21.83 -2.46 -7.33
C LYS A 6 21.48 -1.86 -8.69
N LEU A 7 20.59 -0.87 -8.68
CA LEU A 7 20.21 -0.07 -9.84
C LEU A 7 20.52 1.40 -9.54
N SER A 8 21.12 2.09 -10.51
CA SER A 8 21.36 3.54 -10.45
C SER A 8 20.45 4.19 -11.48
N ILE A 9 19.58 5.09 -11.04
CA ILE A 9 18.61 5.78 -11.89
C ILE A 9 18.62 7.26 -11.59
N SER A 10 18.37 8.07 -12.61
CA SER A 10 18.07 9.49 -12.44
C SER A 10 16.57 9.66 -12.27
N VAL A 11 16.16 10.48 -11.30
CA VAL A 11 14.76 10.79 -11.01
C VAL A 11 14.56 12.31 -11.04
N PRO A 12 13.32 12.78 -11.28
CA PRO A 12 12.95 14.18 -11.08
C PRO A 12 13.29 14.69 -9.68
N GLN A 13 13.51 16.00 -9.54
CA GLN A 13 13.94 16.63 -8.29
C GLN A 13 12.95 16.39 -7.13
N ASP A 14 11.66 16.55 -7.38
CA ASP A 14 10.59 16.31 -6.40
C ASP A 14 10.58 14.86 -5.88
N VAL A 15 10.90 13.91 -6.77
CA VAL A 15 11.03 12.50 -6.40
C VAL A 15 12.29 12.27 -5.58
N ALA A 16 13.43 12.88 -5.95
CA ALA A 16 14.66 12.79 -5.16
C ALA A 16 14.45 13.31 -3.73
N GLU A 17 13.84 14.50 -3.60
CA GLU A 17 13.51 15.11 -2.31
C GLU A 17 12.60 14.20 -1.47
N THR A 18 11.58 13.60 -2.09
CA THR A 18 10.68 12.64 -1.41
C THR A 18 11.43 11.41 -0.88
N LEU A 19 12.39 10.90 -1.65
CA LEU A 19 13.20 9.74 -1.27
C LEU A 19 14.21 10.08 -0.16
N GLU A 20 14.81 11.27 -0.21
CA GLU A 20 15.72 11.78 0.82
C GLU A 20 14.99 11.99 2.16
N GLN A 21 13.74 12.49 2.13
CA GLN A 21 12.90 12.65 3.31
C GLN A 21 12.58 11.33 4.04
N GLN A 22 12.64 10.18 3.36
CA GLN A 22 12.46 8.88 4.02
C GLN A 22 13.59 8.55 5.00
N GLY A 23 14.74 9.21 4.86
CA GLY A 23 15.92 8.99 5.67
C GLY A 23 16.85 7.89 5.15
N PRO A 24 18.07 7.79 5.72
CA PRO A 24 19.11 6.90 5.22
C PRO A 24 18.69 5.43 5.19
N GLY A 25 18.93 4.75 4.06
CA GLY A 25 18.63 3.32 3.90
C GLY A 25 17.15 2.96 3.73
N LYS A 26 16.21 3.90 3.87
CA LYS A 26 14.77 3.65 3.71
C LYS A 26 14.26 3.94 2.30
N ALA A 27 14.98 4.72 1.50
CA ALA A 27 14.61 5.04 0.12
C ALA A 27 14.39 3.79 -0.75
N SER A 28 15.26 2.77 -0.64
CA SER A 28 15.12 1.52 -1.40
C SER A 28 13.88 0.73 -0.99
N ALA A 29 13.55 0.69 0.31
CA ALA A 29 12.34 0.08 0.82
C ALA A 29 11.08 0.81 0.33
N TYR A 30 11.10 2.15 0.36
CA TYR A 30 10.02 2.98 -0.15
C TYR A 30 9.77 2.73 -1.65
N VAL A 31 10.82 2.79 -2.47
CA VAL A 31 10.72 2.50 -3.91
C VAL A 31 10.21 1.09 -4.16
N THR A 32 10.73 0.10 -3.41
CA THR A 32 10.29 -1.29 -3.52
C THR A 32 8.80 -1.43 -3.20
N GLY A 33 8.34 -0.78 -2.13
CA GLY A 33 6.92 -0.74 -1.76
C GLY A 33 6.06 -0.11 -2.84
N ALA A 34 6.45 1.06 -3.36
CA ALA A 34 5.74 1.76 -4.41
C ALA A 34 5.63 0.92 -5.71
N VAL A 35 6.73 0.30 -6.14
CA VAL A 35 6.75 -0.56 -7.34
C VAL A 35 5.85 -1.78 -7.16
N ARG A 36 5.88 -2.43 -5.98
CA ARG A 36 5.01 -3.57 -5.69
C ARG A 36 3.55 -3.18 -5.65
N ALA A 37 3.22 -2.06 -5.01
CA ALA A 37 1.86 -1.52 -4.95
C ALA A 37 1.33 -1.20 -6.35
N GLN A 38 2.15 -0.58 -7.20
CA GLN A 38 1.78 -0.28 -8.58
C GLN A 38 1.49 -1.56 -9.38
N ARG A 39 2.36 -2.58 -9.29
CA ARG A 39 2.12 -3.86 -9.96
C ARG A 39 0.87 -4.57 -9.47
N ALA A 40 0.62 -4.56 -8.17
CA ALA A 40 -0.59 -5.15 -7.59
C ALA A 40 -1.85 -4.44 -8.10
N TRP A 41 -1.81 -3.11 -8.22
CA TRP A 41 -2.91 -2.34 -8.78
C TRP A 41 -3.14 -2.63 -10.27
N GLU A 42 -2.08 -2.73 -11.06
CA GLU A 42 -2.16 -3.10 -12.48
C GLU A 42 -2.78 -4.50 -12.66
N GLN A 43 -2.31 -5.49 -11.88
CA GLN A 43 -2.87 -6.84 -11.89
C GLN A 43 -4.36 -6.85 -11.52
N PHE A 44 -4.73 -6.13 -10.46
CA PHE A 44 -6.13 -6.01 -10.06
C PHE A 44 -6.99 -5.41 -11.17
N ARG A 45 -6.52 -4.33 -11.81
CA ARG A 45 -7.23 -3.69 -12.93
C ARG A 45 -7.41 -4.64 -14.10
N ASP A 46 -6.39 -5.40 -14.44
CA ASP A 46 -6.45 -6.40 -15.51
C ASP A 46 -7.43 -7.53 -15.18
N GLU A 47 -7.46 -7.98 -13.92
CA GLU A 47 -8.43 -8.97 -13.46
C GLU A 47 -9.87 -8.47 -13.52
N GLN A 48 -10.10 -7.20 -13.18
CA GLN A 48 -11.42 -6.59 -13.33
C GLN A 48 -11.82 -6.52 -14.81
N ALA A 49 -10.90 -6.10 -15.68
CA ALA A 49 -11.14 -6.03 -17.12
C ALA A 49 -11.47 -7.40 -17.72
N ARG A 50 -10.78 -8.47 -17.30
CA ARG A 50 -11.09 -9.86 -17.70
C ARG A 50 -12.51 -10.29 -17.32
N ARG A 51 -13.08 -9.71 -16.27
CA ARG A 51 -14.46 -9.95 -15.82
C ARG A 51 -15.47 -9.01 -16.48
N GLY A 52 -15.05 -8.23 -17.48
CA GLY A 52 -15.89 -7.23 -18.14
C GLY A 52 -16.13 -5.97 -17.31
N VAL A 53 -15.36 -5.75 -16.24
CA VAL A 53 -15.48 -4.58 -15.38
C VAL A 53 -14.42 -3.55 -15.77
N THR A 54 -14.85 -2.41 -16.31
CA THR A 54 -13.97 -1.28 -16.61
C THR A 54 -13.88 -0.34 -15.41
N LEU A 55 -12.70 -0.22 -14.82
CA LEU A 55 -12.45 0.75 -13.75
C LEU A 55 -12.18 2.14 -14.36
N THR A 56 -13.18 3.01 -14.31
CA THR A 56 -13.04 4.40 -14.77
C THR A 56 -12.64 5.33 -13.63
N SER A 57 -11.94 6.43 -13.95
CA SER A 57 -11.58 7.46 -12.96
C SER A 57 -12.81 8.05 -12.27
N GLU A 58 -13.86 8.33 -13.03
CA GLU A 58 -15.15 8.81 -12.54
C GLU A 58 -15.83 7.80 -11.61
N GLY A 59 -15.91 6.53 -12.03
CA GLY A 59 -16.52 5.48 -11.21
C GLY A 59 -15.77 5.26 -9.90
N MET A 60 -14.44 5.32 -9.94
CA MET A 60 -13.59 5.27 -8.74
C MET A 60 -13.80 6.49 -7.83
N ALA A 61 -13.97 7.69 -8.39
CA ALA A 61 -14.29 8.89 -7.63
C ALA A 61 -15.66 8.79 -6.95
N ALA A 62 -16.69 8.36 -7.69
CA ALA A 62 -18.03 8.16 -7.15
C ALA A 62 -18.07 7.07 -6.07
N ALA A 63 -17.34 5.96 -6.25
CA ALA A 63 -17.19 4.93 -5.23
C ALA A 63 -16.51 5.47 -3.96
N ARG A 64 -15.45 6.28 -4.10
CA ARG A 64 -14.80 6.95 -2.96
C ARG A 64 -15.76 7.91 -2.24
N ALA A 65 -16.51 8.72 -2.99
CA ALA A 65 -17.48 9.65 -2.43
C ALA A 65 -18.56 8.92 -1.61
N ARG A 66 -19.13 7.84 -2.14
CA ARG A 66 -20.09 6.99 -1.40
C ARG A 66 -19.50 6.42 -0.12
N ARG A 67 -18.24 5.94 -0.18
CA ARG A 67 -17.54 5.46 1.02
C ARG A 67 -17.38 6.56 2.06
N TYR A 68 -16.97 7.76 1.66
CA TYR A 68 -16.77 8.88 2.59
C TYR A 68 -18.08 9.40 3.18
N ALA A 69 -19.17 9.42 2.41
CA ALA A 69 -20.49 9.75 2.94
C ALA A 69 -20.89 8.80 4.07
N VAL A 70 -20.75 7.49 3.85
CA VAL A 70 -21.01 6.48 4.91
C VAL A 70 -20.09 6.66 6.11
N GLN A 71 -18.80 6.96 5.89
CA GLN A 71 -17.87 7.19 6.99
C GLN A 71 -18.20 8.47 7.79
N ALA A 72 -18.68 9.53 7.14
CA ALA A 72 -19.05 10.77 7.83
C ALA A 72 -20.17 10.57 8.86
N GLU A 73 -21.03 9.58 8.65
CA GLU A 73 -22.12 9.21 9.58
C GLU A 73 -21.64 8.32 10.74
N TRP A 74 -20.39 7.84 10.73
CA TRP A 74 -19.91 6.93 11.76
C TRP A 74 -19.62 7.66 13.07
N PRO A 75 -20.01 7.08 14.22
CA PRO A 75 -19.66 7.63 15.52
C PRO A 75 -18.15 7.46 15.80
N ALA A 76 -17.56 8.36 16.60
CA ALA A 76 -16.13 8.42 16.87
C ALA A 76 -15.58 7.11 17.46
N GLU A 77 -16.37 6.44 18.28
CA GLU A 77 -16.08 5.16 18.93
C GLU A 77 -15.85 4.06 17.89
N ARG A 78 -16.61 4.10 16.78
CA ARG A 78 -16.44 3.14 15.68
C ARG A 78 -15.09 3.30 15.01
N PHE A 79 -14.63 4.55 14.80
CA PHE A 79 -13.30 4.81 14.25
C PHE A 79 -12.19 4.34 15.19
N ALA A 80 -12.34 4.51 16.51
CA ALA A 80 -11.38 4.01 17.49
C ALA A 80 -11.31 2.47 17.45
N ALA A 81 -12.46 1.79 17.44
CA ALA A 81 -12.52 0.33 17.38
C ALA A 81 -11.98 -0.25 16.06
N VAL A 82 -12.13 0.46 14.94
CA VAL A 82 -11.51 0.05 13.66
C VAL A 82 -10.00 0.24 13.71
N ARG A 83 -9.52 1.40 14.20
CA ARG A 83 -8.07 1.67 14.34
C ARG A 83 -7.39 0.63 15.21
N GLU A 84 -8.00 0.28 16.34
CA GLU A 84 -7.46 -0.72 17.25
C GLU A 84 -7.37 -2.12 16.60
N ARG A 85 -8.39 -2.54 15.86
CA ARG A 85 -8.34 -3.80 15.09
C ARG A 85 -7.23 -3.81 14.03
N VAL A 86 -7.04 -2.69 13.32
CA VAL A 86 -5.97 -2.56 12.33
C VAL A 86 -4.60 -2.63 13.01
N ARG A 87 -4.41 -1.95 14.15
CA ARG A 87 -3.18 -2.00 14.94
C ARG A 87 -2.86 -3.43 15.36
N GLN A 88 -3.82 -4.14 15.95
CA GLN A 88 -3.67 -5.52 16.39
C GLN A 88 -3.31 -6.46 15.21
N HIS A 89 -3.95 -6.29 14.04
CA HIS A 89 -3.62 -7.09 12.86
C HIS A 89 -2.20 -6.81 12.37
N MET A 90 -1.75 -5.55 12.33
CA MET A 90 -0.38 -5.23 11.90
C MET A 90 0.67 -5.78 12.88
N GLU A 91 0.38 -5.76 14.18
CA GLU A 91 1.25 -6.35 15.20
C GLU A 91 1.33 -7.87 15.06
N GLN A 92 0.23 -8.54 14.74
CA GLN A 92 0.19 -9.99 14.49
C GLN A 92 0.97 -10.38 13.22
N GLU A 93 0.84 -9.63 12.13
CA GLU A 93 1.61 -9.84 10.90
C GLU A 93 3.12 -9.67 11.12
N GLN A 94 3.51 -8.69 11.95
CA GLN A 94 4.93 -8.48 12.31
C GLN A 94 5.47 -9.61 13.20
N ALA A 95 4.70 -10.07 14.19
CA ALA A 95 5.10 -11.17 15.06
C ALA A 95 5.11 -12.54 14.35
N GLY A 96 4.23 -12.75 13.35
CA GLY A 96 4.18 -13.96 12.53
C GLY A 96 5.26 -14.03 11.44
N GLY A 97 5.75 -12.87 10.98
CA GLY A 97 6.85 -12.77 10.02
C GLY A 97 8.20 -13.25 10.57
N ASP A 98 8.43 -13.13 11.88
CA ASP A 98 9.65 -13.58 12.55
C ASP A 98 9.70 -15.11 12.74
N GLN A 99 8.56 -15.80 12.79
CA GLN A 99 8.53 -17.26 12.97
C GLN A 99 8.81 -18.04 11.68
N SER A 100 8.61 -17.43 10.50
CA SER A 100 8.90 -18.05 9.20
C SER A 100 10.36 -17.88 8.76
N ALA A 101 11.16 -17.09 9.47
CA ALA A 101 12.59 -16.88 9.19
C ALA A 101 13.54 -17.76 10.02
N SER A 102 13.03 -18.57 10.96
CA SER A 102 13.84 -19.43 11.85
C SER A 102 13.83 -20.93 11.46
N ALA A 103 13.19 -21.30 10.36
CA ALA A 103 13.13 -22.68 9.87
C ALA A 103 13.52 -22.76 8.38
N ALA A 104 14.79 -22.49 8.08
CA ALA A 104 15.46 -22.88 6.83
C ALA A 104 16.98 -22.93 7.02
#